data_AF-A0A4R5NMT8-F1
#
_entry.id   AF-A0A4R5NMT8-F1
#
_cell.length_a   1.000
_cell.length_b   1.000
_cell.length_c   1.000
_cell.angle_alpha   90.00
_cell.angle_beta   90.00
_cell.angle_gamma   90.00
#
_symmetry.space_group_name_H-M   'P 1'
#
loop_
_entity.id
_entity.type
_entity.pdbx_description
1 polymer ?
#
loop_
_entity_poly.entity_id
_entity_poly.type
_entity_poly.pdbx_seq_one_letter_code
_entity_poly.pdbx_strand_id
1 'polypeptide(L)'
;MTVTKAYLEVNARKGNRFLLSDSQGQRLAGAKDHFWSSIWNSFLGWMVAIPTSFKMEIKGQTLILNSKIQVFGSKYDILVDDKLVASLATQNSNYKQPYKVNVGSMDYTLVPYPANTYFELRTSDSSRKVLALRRDVSNPSKYVFAVEDELPLLTAAGLCMAILDSFKK
;
A
#
# COMPACT_ATOMS: atom_id res chain seq x y z
N MET A 1 -3.81 8.87 23.01
CA MET A 1 -3.53 8.21 21.72
C MET A 1 -3.22 9.29 20.71
N THR A 2 -2.03 9.26 20.16
CA THR A 2 -1.60 10.19 19.12
C THR A 2 -1.76 9.49 17.77
N VAL A 3 -2.23 10.24 16.78
CA VAL A 3 -2.54 9.73 15.44
C VAL A 3 -1.69 10.51 14.45
N THR A 4 -0.90 9.79 13.67
CA THR A 4 -0.13 10.37 12.58
C THR A 4 -0.99 10.41 11.31
N LYS A 5 -1.08 11.58 10.68
CA LYS A 5 -1.83 11.80 9.44
C LYS A 5 -0.89 12.14 8.29
N ALA A 6 -1.12 11.54 7.13
CA ALA A 6 -0.37 11.82 5.92
C ALA A 6 -1.23 11.62 4.66
N TYR A 7 -0.71 12.02 3.51
CA TYR A 7 -1.39 11.86 2.21
C TYR A 7 -0.54 11.05 1.25
N LEU A 8 -1.21 10.19 0.48
CA LEU A 8 -0.61 9.41 -0.58
C LEU A 8 -1.36 9.70 -1.88
N GLU A 9 -0.65 10.24 -2.87
CA GLU A 9 -1.17 10.44 -4.22
C GLU A 9 -0.72 9.29 -5.13
N VAL A 10 -1.64 8.77 -5.93
CA VAL A 10 -1.42 7.69 -6.89
C VAL A 10 -1.44 8.27 -8.30
N ASN A 11 -0.56 7.80 -9.19
CA ASN A 11 -0.35 8.36 -10.53
C ASN A 11 -0.08 9.87 -10.48
N ALA A 12 0.79 10.28 -9.56
CA ALA A 12 1.21 11.66 -9.46
C ALA A 12 1.87 12.10 -10.78
N ARG A 13 1.58 13.33 -11.20
CA ARG A 13 2.18 13.92 -12.41
C ARG A 13 3.72 13.86 -12.32
N LYS A 14 4.41 13.82 -13.48
CA LYS A 14 5.88 13.75 -13.64
C LYS A 14 6.51 12.36 -13.43
N GLY A 15 5.79 11.28 -13.75
CA GLY A 15 6.35 9.92 -13.79
C GLY A 15 6.46 9.21 -12.44
N ASN A 16 5.81 9.74 -11.40
CA ASN A 16 5.73 9.12 -10.09
C ASN A 16 4.44 8.31 -9.98
N ARG A 17 4.57 7.02 -9.71
CA ARG A 17 3.42 6.17 -9.41
C ARG A 17 2.82 6.52 -8.04
N PHE A 18 3.66 6.84 -7.06
CA PHE A 18 3.23 7.23 -5.72
C PHE A 18 3.94 8.51 -5.27
N LEU A 19 3.24 9.38 -4.54
CA LEU A 19 3.81 10.56 -3.90
C LEU A 19 3.28 10.67 -2.47
N LEU A 20 4.18 10.59 -1.49
CA LEU A 20 3.87 10.73 -0.07
C LEU A 20 4.06 12.19 0.36
N SER A 21 3.08 12.74 1.07
CA SER A 21 3.13 14.06 1.69
C SER A 21 2.71 13.99 3.16
N ASP A 22 3.23 14.88 3.98
CA ASP A 22 2.87 14.96 5.40
C ASP A 22 1.49 15.60 5.64
N SER A 23 1.10 15.75 6.90
CA SER A 23 -0.20 16.35 7.29
C SER A 23 -0.40 17.79 6.81
N GLN A 24 0.69 18.53 6.55
CA GLN A 24 0.69 19.90 6.03
C GLN A 24 0.68 19.95 4.50
N GLY A 25 0.83 18.79 3.83
CA GLY A 25 0.90 18.67 2.38
C GLY A 25 2.30 18.91 1.81
N GLN A 26 3.33 18.98 2.65
CA GLN A 26 4.71 19.01 2.20
C GLN A 26 5.11 17.63 1.69
N ARG A 27 5.74 17.61 0.51
CA ARG A 27 6.20 16.35 -0.11
C ARG A 27 7.32 15.75 0.71
N LEU A 28 7.15 14.49 1.10
CA LEU A 28 8.16 13.72 1.81
C LEU A 28 8.98 12.86 0.84
N ALA A 29 8.32 12.16 -0.08
CA ALA A 29 8.97 11.26 -1.03
C ALA A 29 8.08 10.91 -2.22
N GLY A 30 8.67 10.36 -3.28
CA GLY A 30 7.94 9.81 -4.42
C GLY A 30 8.56 8.51 -4.94
N ALA A 31 7.73 7.58 -5.37
CA ALA A 31 8.14 6.36 -6.05
C ALA A 31 7.84 6.48 -7.55
N LYS A 32 8.85 6.24 -8.38
CA LYS A 32 8.73 6.27 -9.85
C LYS A 32 7.97 5.07 -10.37
N ASP A 33 7.32 5.24 -11.52
CA ASP A 33 6.72 4.13 -12.23
C ASP A 33 7.80 3.35 -13.00
N HIS A 34 7.87 2.03 -12.80
CA HIS A 34 8.78 1.17 -13.56
C HIS A 34 8.06 0.66 -14.81
N PHE A 35 8.05 1.52 -15.85
CA PHE A 35 7.39 1.29 -17.15
C PHE A 35 7.73 -0.06 -17.80
N TRP A 36 8.97 -0.55 -17.64
CA TRP A 36 9.45 -1.77 -18.28
C TRP A 36 8.81 -3.05 -17.75
N SER A 37 8.58 -3.17 -16.44
CA SER A 37 7.92 -4.37 -15.88
C SER A 37 6.43 -4.44 -16.26
N SER A 38 5.79 -3.29 -16.50
CA SER A 38 4.39 -3.20 -16.94
C SER A 38 4.20 -3.74 -18.36
N ILE A 39 5.13 -3.42 -19.26
CA ILE A 39 5.09 -3.90 -20.66
C ILE A 39 5.23 -5.42 -20.72
N TRP A 40 6.24 -5.99 -20.06
CA TRP A 40 6.46 -7.44 -20.07
C TRP A 40 5.30 -8.23 -19.45
N ASN A 41 4.74 -7.74 -18.35
CA ASN A 41 3.55 -8.36 -17.75
C ASN A 41 2.31 -8.26 -18.66
N SER A 42 2.23 -7.29 -19.56
CA SER A 42 1.12 -7.17 -20.52
C SER A 42 1.28 -8.11 -21.72
N PHE A 43 2.53 -8.37 -22.16
CA PHE A 43 2.83 -9.24 -23.30
C PHE A 43 2.93 -10.74 -22.93
N LEU A 44 3.41 -11.07 -21.72
CA LEU A 44 3.67 -12.45 -21.27
C LEU A 44 2.86 -12.83 -20.02
N GLY A 45 1.73 -12.15 -19.78
CA GLY A 45 1.01 -12.08 -18.51
C GLY A 45 0.55 -13.37 -17.84
N TRP A 46 0.79 -14.54 -18.43
CA TRP A 46 0.55 -15.85 -17.83
C TRP A 46 1.82 -16.69 -17.60
N MET A 47 2.94 -16.37 -18.27
CA MET A 47 4.16 -17.20 -18.25
C MET A 47 5.31 -16.59 -17.46
N VAL A 48 5.36 -15.25 -17.35
CA VAL A 48 6.43 -14.54 -16.63
C VAL A 48 5.82 -13.39 -15.83
N ALA A 49 5.22 -13.71 -14.68
CA ALA A 49 4.79 -12.69 -13.71
C ALA A 49 6.04 -12.03 -13.09
N ILE A 50 6.58 -10.99 -13.73
CA ILE A 50 7.75 -10.29 -13.24
C ILE A 50 7.35 -9.51 -11.98
N PRO A 51 8.04 -9.71 -10.83
CA PRO A 51 7.80 -8.93 -9.64
C PRO A 51 8.00 -7.44 -9.92
N THR A 52 7.06 -6.60 -9.51
CA THR A 52 7.23 -5.15 -9.57
C THR A 52 7.75 -4.67 -8.22
N SER A 53 8.66 -3.69 -8.24
CA SER A 53 9.20 -3.09 -7.02
C SER A 53 9.03 -1.58 -7.10
N PHE A 54 8.49 -0.96 -6.06
CA PHE A 54 8.43 0.49 -5.93
C PHE A 54 9.33 0.91 -4.78
N LYS A 55 10.19 1.90 -5.01
CA LYS A 55 11.11 2.42 -4.01
C LYS A 55 10.86 3.90 -3.74
N MET A 56 10.88 4.30 -2.47
CA MET A 56 10.90 5.71 -2.07
C MET A 56 11.82 5.91 -0.88
N GLU A 57 12.46 7.07 -0.81
CA GLU A 57 13.35 7.45 0.27
C GLU A 57 12.68 8.52 1.13
N ILE A 58 12.52 8.25 2.44
CA ILE A 58 11.84 9.13 3.39
C ILE A 58 12.79 9.35 4.56
N LYS A 59 13.24 10.60 4.77
CA LYS A 59 14.13 10.97 5.88
C LYS A 59 15.38 10.07 6.00
N GLY A 60 15.96 9.67 4.87
CA GLY A 60 17.16 8.82 4.81
C GLY A 60 16.92 7.31 4.99
N GLN A 61 15.66 6.87 5.12
CA GLN A 61 15.30 5.45 5.12
C GLN A 61 14.63 5.08 3.79
N THR A 62 14.94 3.88 3.30
CA THR A 62 14.40 3.38 2.03
C THR A 62 13.19 2.50 2.30
N LEU A 63 12.02 2.91 1.81
CA LEU A 63 10.82 2.08 1.73
C LEU A 63 10.77 1.38 0.38
N ILE A 64 10.61 0.07 0.40
CA ILE A 64 10.49 -0.79 -0.78
C ILE A 64 9.18 -1.57 -0.70
N LEU A 65 8.36 -1.47 -1.73
CA LEU A 65 7.18 -2.30 -1.92
C LEU A 65 7.45 -3.28 -3.05
N ASN A 66 7.59 -4.57 -2.74
CA ASN A 66 7.70 -5.64 -3.71
C ASN A 66 6.34 -6.29 -3.91
N SER A 67 5.87 -6.33 -5.16
CA SER A 67 4.63 -6.99 -5.55
C SER A 67 4.95 -8.22 -6.40
N LYS A 68 4.33 -9.34 -6.05
CA LYS A 68 4.41 -10.61 -6.76
C LYS A 68 3.01 -11.12 -7.05
N ILE A 69 2.70 -11.28 -8.33
CA ILE A 69 1.45 -11.91 -8.77
C ILE A 69 1.53 -13.42 -8.46
N GLN A 70 0.44 -13.97 -7.95
CA GLN A 70 0.23 -15.39 -7.67
C GLN A 70 -0.96 -15.91 -8.47
N VAL A 71 -1.03 -17.22 -8.71
CA VAL A 71 -2.10 -17.87 -9.51
C VAL A 71 -3.51 -17.49 -9.01
N PHE A 72 -3.66 -17.25 -7.70
CA PHE A 72 -4.93 -16.89 -7.07
C PHE A 72 -4.88 -15.58 -6.28
N GLY A 73 -4.05 -14.60 -6.68
CA GLY A 73 -4.00 -13.30 -6.02
C GLY A 73 -2.66 -12.60 -6.16
N SER A 74 -2.34 -11.74 -5.21
CA SER A 74 -1.08 -10.99 -5.18
C SER A 74 -0.51 -10.98 -3.78
N LYS A 75 0.81 -11.06 -3.68
CA LYS A 75 1.53 -10.84 -2.42
C LYS A 75 2.37 -9.58 -2.54
N TYR A 76 2.24 -8.73 -1.54
CA TYR A 76 3.01 -7.51 -1.38
C TYR A 76 3.89 -7.65 -0.14
N ASP A 77 5.20 -7.52 -0.31
CA ASP A 77 6.17 -7.47 0.77
C ASP A 77 6.68 -6.03 0.92
N ILE A 78 6.63 -5.50 2.14
CA ILE A 78 7.01 -4.13 2.47
C ILE A 78 8.30 -4.19 3.28
N LEU A 79 9.35 -3.57 2.75
CA LEU A 79 10.66 -3.54 3.37
C LEU A 79 11.04 -2.10 3.72
N VAL A 80 11.67 -1.94 4.88
CA VAL A 80 12.33 -0.69 5.28
C VAL A 80 13.81 -1.00 5.48
N ASP A 81 14.67 -0.31 4.72
CA ASP A 81 16.12 -0.56 4.69
C ASP A 81 16.43 -2.06 4.49
N ASP A 82 15.77 -2.66 3.49
CA ASP A 82 15.85 -4.08 3.12
C ASP A 82 15.40 -5.10 4.19
N LYS A 83 14.82 -4.63 5.31
CA LYS A 83 14.19 -5.49 6.31
C LYS A 83 12.69 -5.61 6.07
N LEU A 84 12.17 -6.83 5.98
CA LEU A 84 10.74 -7.07 5.88
C LEU A 84 10.03 -6.57 7.15
N VAL A 85 9.15 -5.57 7.01
CA VAL A 85 8.39 -5.01 8.13
C VAL A 85 6.92 -5.40 8.08
N ALA A 86 6.37 -5.62 6.88
CA ALA A 86 4.99 -6.02 6.71
C ALA A 86 4.77 -6.78 5.40
N SER A 87 3.68 -7.54 5.33
CA SER A 87 3.22 -8.20 4.11
C SER A 87 1.71 -8.14 3.98
N LEU A 88 1.21 -7.89 2.78
CA LEU A 88 -0.21 -7.97 2.43
C LEU A 88 -0.40 -9.12 1.43
N ALA A 89 -1.26 -10.07 1.76
CA ALA A 89 -1.64 -11.16 0.86
C ALA A 89 -3.10 -10.98 0.41
N THR A 90 -3.30 -10.98 -0.90
CA THR A 90 -4.64 -10.94 -1.51
C THR A 90 -5.01 -12.29 -2.07
N GLN A 91 -6.27 -12.70 -1.86
CA GLN A 91 -6.84 -13.91 -2.44
C GLN A 91 -7.94 -13.54 -3.43
N ASN A 92 -7.92 -14.12 -4.62
CA ASN A 92 -8.82 -13.82 -5.73
C ASN A 92 -10.12 -14.65 -5.68
N SER A 93 -10.46 -15.26 -4.54
CA SER A 93 -11.71 -16.00 -4.38
C SER A 93 -12.84 -15.05 -3.96
N ASN A 94 -13.62 -14.58 -4.93
CA ASN A 94 -14.96 -14.00 -4.74
C ASN A 94 -15.13 -13.11 -3.49
N TYR A 95 -14.39 -11.99 -3.40
CA TYR A 95 -14.70 -10.76 -2.63
C TYR A 95 -15.16 -10.87 -1.16
N LYS A 96 -15.15 -12.04 -0.53
CA LYS A 96 -15.84 -12.30 0.74
C LYS A 96 -14.92 -12.48 1.94
N GLN A 97 -13.60 -12.59 1.74
CA GLN A 97 -12.66 -12.71 2.86
C GLN A 97 -11.80 -11.46 2.99
N PRO A 98 -11.57 -10.98 4.22
CA PRO A 98 -10.70 -9.84 4.43
C PRO A 98 -9.26 -10.18 4.07
N TYR A 99 -8.52 -9.19 3.57
CA TYR A 99 -7.12 -9.41 3.18
C TYR A 99 -6.27 -9.54 4.44
N LYS A 100 -5.40 -10.56 4.46
CA LYS A 100 -4.50 -10.78 5.59
C LYS A 100 -3.31 -9.86 5.47
N VAL A 101 -3.03 -9.13 6.54
CA VAL A 101 -1.91 -8.22 6.67
C VAL A 101 -1.09 -8.63 7.88
N ASN A 102 0.19 -8.89 7.68
CA ASN A 102 1.11 -9.19 8.78
C ASN A 102 2.03 -8.00 8.95
N VAL A 103 2.24 -7.54 10.19
CA VAL A 103 3.23 -6.52 10.53
C VAL A 103 4.07 -7.07 11.68
N GLY A 104 5.34 -7.40 11.41
CA GLY A 104 6.17 -8.16 12.34
C GLY A 104 5.50 -9.49 12.71
N SER A 105 5.20 -9.67 14.01
CA SER A 105 4.51 -10.85 14.56
C SER A 105 3.01 -10.68 14.74
N MET A 106 2.44 -9.54 14.34
CA MET A 106 1.04 -9.21 14.53
C MET A 106 0.24 -9.42 13.25
N ASP A 107 -0.90 -10.08 13.38
CA ASP A 107 -1.84 -10.31 12.30
C ASP A 107 -2.98 -9.29 12.34
N TYR A 108 -3.25 -8.71 11.18
CA TYR A 108 -4.27 -7.72 10.95
C TYR A 108 -5.16 -8.10 9.77
N THR A 109 -6.32 -7.46 9.75
CA THR A 109 -7.40 -7.69 8.82
C THR A 109 -7.66 -6.38 8.07
N LEU A 110 -7.47 -6.39 6.74
CA LEU A 110 -7.85 -5.27 5.89
C LEU A 110 -9.33 -5.39 5.52
N VAL A 111 -10.10 -4.36 5.86
CA VAL A 111 -11.52 -4.24 5.58
C VAL A 111 -11.73 -3.15 4.51
N PRO A 112 -12.03 -3.51 3.26
CA PRO A 112 -12.43 -2.54 2.25
C PRO A 112 -13.90 -2.14 2.44
N TYR A 113 -14.20 -0.87 2.19
CA TYR A 113 -15.57 -0.33 2.17
C TYR A 113 -16.03 -0.06 0.73
N PRO A 114 -17.34 0.15 0.49
CA PRO A 114 -17.90 0.27 -0.85
C PRO A 114 -17.14 1.24 -1.78
N ALA A 115 -17.04 0.82 -3.05
CA ALA A 115 -16.36 1.55 -4.12
C ALA A 115 -14.85 1.78 -3.93
N ASN A 116 -14.17 1.03 -3.04
CA ASN A 116 -12.72 1.13 -2.81
C ASN A 116 -12.27 2.57 -2.45
N THR A 117 -13.18 3.35 -1.86
CA THR A 117 -12.93 4.74 -1.46
C THR A 117 -12.42 4.84 -0.03
N TYR A 118 -12.51 3.76 0.73
CA TYR A 118 -12.16 3.72 2.13
C TYR A 118 -11.72 2.32 2.54
N PHE A 119 -10.67 2.26 3.36
CA PHE A 119 -10.07 1.03 3.85
C PHE A 119 -9.68 1.19 5.31
N GLU A 120 -9.83 0.12 6.07
CA GLU A 120 -9.40 0.05 7.46
C GLU A 120 -8.52 -1.17 7.69
N LEU A 121 -7.44 -0.96 8.43
CA LEU A 121 -6.66 -2.04 9.00
C LEU A 121 -7.09 -2.21 10.45
N ARG A 122 -7.60 -3.39 10.79
CA ARG A 122 -8.06 -3.74 12.13
C ARG A 122 -7.25 -4.90 12.68
N THR A 123 -7.15 -4.99 13.99
CA THR A 123 -6.65 -6.19 14.66
C THR A 123 -7.46 -7.42 14.23
N SER A 124 -6.88 -8.61 14.33
CA SER A 124 -7.52 -9.87 13.92
C SER A 124 -8.86 -10.13 14.61
N ASP A 125 -9.00 -9.72 15.87
CA ASP A 125 -10.25 -9.75 16.66
C ASP A 125 -11.23 -8.62 16.31
N SER A 126 -10.87 -7.74 15.37
CA SER A 126 -11.60 -6.53 14.97
C SER A 126 -11.84 -5.51 16.08
N SER A 127 -11.24 -5.64 17.26
CA SER A 127 -11.51 -4.75 18.40
C SER A 127 -10.96 -3.33 18.18
N ARG A 128 -9.83 -3.21 17.47
CA ARG A 128 -9.10 -1.97 17.31
C ARG A 128 -8.79 -1.67 15.85
N LYS A 129 -8.81 -0.39 15.50
CA LYS A 129 -8.46 0.12 14.18
C LYS A 129 -7.11 0.83 14.25
N VAL A 130 -6.15 0.32 13.50
CA VAL A 130 -4.75 0.79 13.57
C VAL A 130 -4.41 1.72 12.40
N LEU A 131 -5.07 1.53 11.25
CA LEU A 131 -4.90 2.39 10.08
C LEU A 131 -6.23 2.63 9.38
N ALA A 132 -6.44 3.85 8.91
CA ALA A 132 -7.52 4.23 8.01
C ALA A 132 -6.92 4.86 6.75
N LEU A 133 -7.44 4.50 5.58
CA LEU A 133 -7.10 5.10 4.31
C LEU A 133 -8.38 5.52 3.61
N ARG A 134 -8.48 6.78 3.20
CA ARG A 134 -9.67 7.35 2.55
C ARG A 134 -9.27 8.12 1.31
N ARG A 135 -10.04 7.96 0.23
CA ARG A 135 -9.92 8.77 -0.98
C ARG A 135 -10.43 10.19 -0.74
N ASP A 136 -9.70 11.18 -1.23
CA ASP A 136 -10.15 12.57 -1.24
C ASP A 136 -11.29 12.73 -2.26
N VAL A 137 -12.37 13.39 -1.84
CA VAL A 137 -13.55 13.61 -2.70
C VAL A 137 -13.24 14.61 -3.81
N SER A 138 -12.36 15.58 -3.54
CA SER A 138 -11.99 16.65 -4.47
C SER A 138 -10.92 16.21 -5.49
N ASN A 139 -10.10 15.21 -5.15
CA ASN A 139 -9.05 14.70 -6.01
C ASN A 139 -9.01 13.16 -5.97
N PRO A 140 -9.50 12.48 -7.03
CA PRO A 140 -9.58 11.02 -7.08
C PRO A 140 -8.21 10.33 -7.07
N SER A 141 -7.11 11.04 -7.31
CA SER A 141 -5.75 10.50 -7.22
C SER A 141 -5.16 10.62 -5.81
N LYS A 142 -5.77 11.41 -4.93
CA LYS A 142 -5.25 11.68 -3.59
C LYS A 142 -5.99 10.87 -2.54
N TYR A 143 -5.21 10.29 -1.64
CA TYR A 143 -5.72 9.58 -0.47
C TYR A 143 -5.13 10.19 0.79
N VAL A 144 -5.93 10.21 1.84
CA VAL A 144 -5.51 10.56 3.19
C VAL A 144 -5.46 9.29 4.01
N PHE A 145 -4.40 9.10 4.79
CA PHE A 145 -4.36 8.03 5.77
C PHE A 145 -4.03 8.57 7.15
N ALA A 146 -4.58 7.88 8.14
CA ALA A 146 -4.36 8.12 9.55
C ALA A 146 -3.93 6.80 10.18
N VAL A 147 -2.90 6.85 11.00
CA VAL A 147 -2.30 5.68 11.62
C VAL A 147 -2.05 5.95 13.10
N GLU A 148 -2.32 4.96 13.93
CA GLU A 148 -1.95 4.99 15.34
C GLU A 148 -0.43 4.85 15.51
N ASP A 149 0.16 5.56 16.48
CA ASP A 149 1.61 5.66 16.66
C ASP A 149 2.37 4.32 16.81
N GLU A 150 1.68 3.23 17.14
CA GLU A 150 2.25 1.88 17.20
C GLU A 150 2.72 1.36 15.84
N LEU A 151 2.18 1.89 14.74
CA LEU A 151 2.56 1.52 13.38
C LEU A 151 3.42 2.64 12.75
N PRO A 152 4.73 2.40 12.53
CA PRO A 152 5.63 3.42 11.98
C PRO A 152 5.14 3.97 10.64
N LEU A 153 5.36 5.27 10.40
CA LEU A 153 4.92 5.96 9.18
C LEU A 153 5.36 5.26 7.89
N LEU A 154 6.57 4.72 7.83
CA LEU A 154 7.09 3.99 6.67
C LEU A 154 6.30 2.72 6.39
N THR A 155 6.04 1.92 7.43
CA THR A 155 5.23 0.71 7.34
C THR A 155 3.81 1.04 6.92
N ALA A 156 3.22 2.08 7.51
CA ALA A 156 1.89 2.58 7.16
C ALA A 156 1.81 3.02 5.70
N ALA A 157 2.79 3.81 5.23
CA ALA A 157 2.88 4.25 3.84
C ALA A 157 3.01 3.08 2.88
N GLY A 158 3.87 2.09 3.19
CA GLY A 158 4.04 0.88 2.41
C GLY A 158 2.76 0.04 2.31
N LEU A 159 2.02 -0.08 3.43
CA LEU A 159 0.71 -0.73 3.45
C LEU A 159 -0.30 0.02 2.58
N CYS A 160 -0.36 1.35 2.67
CA CYS A 160 -1.24 2.14 1.81
C CYS A 160 -0.88 1.97 0.32
N MET A 161 0.41 1.95 -0.04
CA MET A 161 0.84 1.68 -1.41
C MET A 161 0.40 0.28 -1.86
N ALA A 162 0.59 -0.75 -1.02
CA ALA A 162 0.19 -2.12 -1.31
C ALA A 162 -1.32 -2.25 -1.52
N ILE A 163 -2.13 -1.62 -0.64
CA ILE A 163 -3.59 -1.57 -0.75
C ILE A 163 -3.97 -0.94 -2.09
N LEU A 164 -3.51 0.29 -2.37
CA LEU A 164 -3.91 1.02 -3.58
C LEU A 164 -3.45 0.36 -4.88
N ASP A 165 -2.33 -0.37 -4.84
CA ASP A 165 -1.90 -1.16 -6.00
C ASP A 165 -2.72 -2.44 -6.17
N SER A 166 -3.15 -3.08 -5.08
CA SER A 166 -3.95 -4.32 -5.12
C SER A 166 -5.37 -4.15 -5.63
N PHE A 167 -5.97 -2.96 -5.47
CA PHE A 167 -7.33 -2.65 -5.93
C PHE A 167 -7.36 -1.98 -7.31
N LYS A 168 -6.24 -2.00 -8.03
CA LYS A 168 -6.15 -1.54 -9.41
C LYS A 168 -6.84 -2.57 -10.32
N LYS A 169 -8.15 -2.39 -10.54
CA LYS A 169 -8.92 -3.07 -11.60
C LYS A 169 -9.35 -2.05 -12.63
#